data_AF-A0A2T0WH23-F1
#
_entry.id   AF-A0A2T0WH23-F1
#
_cell.length_a   1.000
_cell.length_b   1.000
_cell.length_c   1.000
_cell.angle_alpha   90.00
_cell.angle_beta   90.00
_cell.angle_gamma   90.00
#
_symmetry.space_group_name_H-M   'P 1'
#
loop_
_entity.id
_entity.type
_entity.pdbx_description
1 polymer ?
#
loop_
_entity_poly.entity_id
_entity_poly.type
_entity_poly.pdbx_seq_one_letter_code
_entity_poly.pdbx_strand_id
1 'polypeptide(L)' 'MGVAELKLKLHQTIDSIDDKDKLEALYILLKDTKSKYASMNIKDYINAIDEAIAQIKAGDFSLVEDFEKESENW' A
#
# COMPACT_ATOMS: atom_id res chain seq x y z
N MET A 1 -4.60 14.15 -11.74
CA MET A 1 -5.47 13.03 -12.17
C MET A 1 -6.82 13.25 -11.54
N GLY A 2 -7.88 13.20 -12.33
CA GLY A 2 -9.25 13.37 -11.84
C GLY A 2 -9.81 12.09 -11.21
N VAL A 3 -10.87 12.22 -10.41
CA VAL A 3 -11.56 11.08 -9.78
C VAL A 3 -12.10 10.09 -10.82
N ALA A 4 -12.58 10.58 -11.97
CA ALA A 4 -13.08 9.74 -13.06
C ALA A 4 -11.97 8.88 -13.70
N GLU A 5 -10.79 9.47 -13.92
CA GLU A 5 -9.63 8.75 -14.46
C GLU A 5 -9.14 7.67 -13.48
N LEU A 6 -9.14 7.97 -12.18
CA LEU A 6 -8.80 6.99 -11.14
C LEU A 6 -9.77 5.81 -11.13
N LYS A 7 -11.08 6.05 -11.25
CA LYS A 7 -12.08 4.99 -11.33
C LYS A 7 -11.90 4.12 -12.57
N LEU A 8 -11.62 4.74 -13.72
CA LEU A 8 -11.36 3.99 -14.96
C LEU A 8 -10.10 3.13 -14.84
N LYS A 9 -9.02 3.69 -14.30
CA LYS A 9 -7.77 2.96 -14.10
C LYS A 9 -7.93 1.80 -13.13
N LEU A 10 -8.69 1.99 -12.05
CA LEU A 10 -9.02 0.91 -11.10
C LEU A 10 -9.77 -0.23 -11.79
N HIS A 11 -10.81 0.09 -12.57
CA HIS A 11 -11.58 -0.92 -13.32
C HIS A 11 -10.68 -1.72 -14.29
N GLN A 12 -9.87 -1.02 -15.09
CA GLN A 12 -8.91 -1.68 -15.99
C GLN A 12 -7.91 -2.56 -15.25
N THR A 13 -7.47 -2.13 -14.07
CA THR A 13 -6.51 -2.89 -13.24
C THR A 13 -7.15 -4.18 -12.75
N ILE A 14 -8.38 -4.12 -12.23
CA ILE A 14 -9.11 -5.32 -11.75
C ILE A 14 -9.29 -6.33 -12.88
N ASP A 15 -9.72 -5.89 -14.06
CA ASP A 15 -9.94 -6.77 -15.21
C ASP A 15 -8.64 -7.40 -15.74
N SER A 16 -7.49 -6.78 -15.47
CA SER A 16 -6.18 -7.26 -15.94
C SER A 16 -5.47 -8.24 -14.99
N ILE A 17 -5.94 -8.38 -13.74
CA ILE A 17 -5.31 -9.23 -12.72
C ILE A 17 -5.95 -10.63 -12.76
N ASP A 18 -5.13 -11.63 -13.03
CA ASP A 18 -5.48 -13.06 -12.97
C ASP A 18 -5.04 -13.74 -11.66
N ASP A 19 -4.34 -13.00 -10.80
CA ASP A 19 -3.82 -13.44 -9.51
C ASP A 19 -4.82 -13.15 -8.38
N LYS A 20 -5.28 -14.22 -7.72
CA LYS A 20 -6.25 -14.15 -6.64
C LYS A 20 -5.75 -13.30 -5.45
N ASP A 21 -4.49 -13.45 -5.06
CA ASP A 21 -3.96 -12.78 -3.86
C ASP A 21 -3.86 -11.26 -4.10
N LYS A 22 -3.53 -10.86 -5.33
CA LYS A 22 -3.56 -9.45 -5.74
C LYS A 22 -4.98 -8.87 -5.74
N LEU A 23 -5.98 -9.64 -6.18
CA LEU A 23 -7.39 -9.21 -6.13
C LEU A 23 -7.90 -9.09 -4.69
N GLU A 24 -7.50 -10.01 -3.81
CA GLU A 24 -7.88 -10.00 -2.39
C GLU A 24 -7.27 -8.80 -1.66
N ALA A 25 -6.01 -8.46 -1.94
CA ALA A 25 -5.38 -7.25 -1.42
C ALA A 25 -6.12 -5.96 -1.85
N LEU A 26 -6.52 -5.86 -3.12
CA LEU A 26 -7.32 -4.73 -3.62
C LEU A 26 -8.70 -4.68 -2.94
N TYR A 27 -9.34 -5.83 -2.74
CA TYR A 27 -10.63 -5.91 -2.07
C TYR A 27 -10.56 -5.41 -0.62
N ILE A 28 -9.53 -5.81 0.14
CA ILE A 28 -9.30 -5.35 1.51
C ILE A 28 -9.10 -3.83 1.54
N LEU A 29 -8.25 -3.30 0.65
CA LEU A 29 -7.97 -1.86 0.55
C LEU A 29 -9.24 -1.03 0.28
N LEU A 30 -10.11 -1.50 -0.62
CA LEU A 30 -11.34 -0.78 -0.99
C LEU A 30 -12.46 -0.92 0.05
N LYS A 31 -12.46 -2.03 0.80
CA LYS A 31 -13.49 -2.31 1.81
C LYS A 31 -13.26 -1.51 3.09
N ASP A 32 -12.02 -1.27 3.47
CA ASP A 32 -11.71 -0.52 4.68
C ASP A 32 -11.76 1.00 4.43
N THR A 33 -12.95 1.56 4.63
CA THR A 33 -13.20 3.01 4.46
C THR A 33 -12.82 3.82 5.70
N LYS A 34 -12.38 3.18 6.78
CA LYS A 34 -11.98 3.87 8.02
C LYS A 34 -10.48 4.13 8.04
N SER A 35 -10.04 5.12 7.27
CA SER A 35 -8.63 5.55 7.33
C SER A 35 -8.35 6.26 8.67
N LYS A 36 -7.42 5.70 9.45
CA LYS A 36 -6.79 6.39 10.60
C LYS A 36 -5.64 7.31 10.15
N TYR A 37 -5.27 7.27 8.88
CA TYR A 37 -4.12 7.97 8.31
C TYR A 37 -4.56 9.19 7.49
N ALA A 38 -3.72 10.23 7.51
CA ALA A 38 -3.92 11.41 6.70
C ALA A 38 -3.86 11.05 5.21
N SER A 39 -4.67 11.74 4.39
CA SER A 39 -4.61 11.59 2.94
C SER A 39 -3.25 12.04 2.45
N MET A 40 -2.48 11.13 1.85
CA MET A 40 -1.23 11.45 1.17
C MET A 40 -1.52 11.85 -0.28
N ASN A 41 -0.59 12.56 -0.92
CA ASN A 41 -0.71 12.82 -2.34
C ASN A 41 -0.22 11.58 -3.13
N ILE A 42 -0.61 11.47 -4.41
CA ILE A 42 -0.27 10.29 -5.25
C ILE A 42 1.25 10.05 -5.32
N LYS A 43 2.07 11.11 -5.35
CA LYS A 43 3.53 10.96 -5.42
C LYS A 43 4.09 10.36 -4.13
N ASP A 44 3.57 10.78 -2.98
CA ASP A 44 4.02 10.25 -1.70
C ASP A 44 3.67 8.76 -1.57
N TYR A 45 2.50 8.34 -2.08
CA TYR A 45 2.15 6.91 -2.15
C TYR A 45 3.11 6.12 -3.05
N ILE A 46 3.46 6.65 -4.21
CA ILE A 46 4.42 6.01 -5.13
C ILE A 46 5.78 5.87 -4.44
N ASN A 47 6.27 6.94 -3.82
CA ASN A 47 7.56 6.93 -3.12
C ASN A 47 7.57 5.91 -1.99
N ALA A 48 6.51 5.85 -1.16
CA ALA A 48 6.42 4.89 -0.07
C ALA A 48 6.42 3.43 -0.57
N ILE A 49 5.77 3.16 -1.72
CA ILE A 49 5.79 1.83 -2.35
C ILE A 49 7.18 1.52 -2.89
N ASP A 50 7.84 2.47 -3.56
CA ASP A 50 9.19 2.27 -4.10
C ASP A 50 10.22 2.02 -2.98
N GLU A 51 10.13 2.75 -1.87
CA GLU A 51 10.95 2.54 -0.68
C GLU A 51 10.72 1.16 -0.07
N ALA A 52 9.46 0.75 0.10
CA ALA A 52 9.13 -0.58 0.62
C ALA A 52 9.67 -1.69 -0.30
N ILE A 53 9.52 -1.54 -1.62
CA ILE A 53 10.09 -2.49 -2.60
C ILE A 53 11.62 -2.52 -2.49
N ALA A 54 12.26 -1.37 -2.29
CA ALA A 54 13.71 -1.29 -2.13
C ALA A 54 14.19 -1.99 -0.84
N GLN A 55 13.50 -1.78 0.28
CA GLN A 55 13.76 -2.46 1.56
C GLN A 55 13.61 -3.98 1.43
N ILE A 56 12.51 -4.44 0.82
CA ILE A 56 12.27 -5.87 0.55
C ILE A 56 13.41 -6.48 -0.27
N LYS A 57 13.87 -5.77 -1.31
CA LYS A 57 14.99 -6.21 -2.15
C LYS A 57 16.33 -6.20 -1.42
N ALA A 58 16.54 -5.24 -0.52
CA ALA A 58 17.73 -5.14 0.30
C ALA A 58 17.78 -6.22 1.41
N GLY A 59 16.67 -6.93 1.65
CA GLY A 59 16.54 -7.83 2.78
C GLY A 59 16.38 -7.10 4.12
N ASP A 60 16.16 -5.78 4.06
CA ASP A 60 16.03 -4.90 5.21
C ASP A 60 14.55 -4.88 5.63
N PHE A 61 14.13 -5.97 6.27
CA PHE A 61 12.83 -6.06 6.90
C PHE A 61 13.04 -5.83 8.38
N SER A 62 12.60 -4.67 8.90
CA SER A 62 12.38 -4.54 10.33
C SER A 62 11.27 -5.54 10.68
N LEU A 63 11.65 -6.68 11.27
CA LEU A 63 10.70 -7.59 11.88
C LEU A 63 9.89 -6.77 12.88
N VAL A 64 8.61 -7.09 13.04
CA VAL A 64 7.71 -6.42 14.01
C VAL A 64 8.35 -6.36 15.42
N GLU A 65 9.26 -7.29 15.73
CA GLU A 65 10.08 -7.30 16.95
C GLU A 65 11.04 -6.11 17.12
N ASP A 66 11.53 -5.48 16.03
CA ASP A 66 12.38 -4.28 16.11
C ASP A 66 11.54 -3.02 16.37
N PHE A 67 10.31 -2.97 15.86
CA PHE A 67 9.36 -1.89 16.16
C PHE A 67 8.85 -1.92 17.60
N GLU A 68 8.68 -3.12 18.19
CA GLU A 68 8.30 -3.25 19.62
C GLU A 68 9.43 -2.77 20.54
N LYS A 69 10.70 -2.99 20.18
CA LYS A 69 11.86 -2.52 20.97
C LYS A 69 12.06 -1.01 20.92
N GLU A 70 11.74 -0.36 19.80
CA GLU A 70 11.80 1.12 19.73
C GLU A 70 10.62 1.79 20.46
N SER A 71 9.47 1.11 20.59
CA SER A 71 8.34 1.62 21.39
C SER A 71 8.55 1.52 22.90
N GLU A 72 9.39 0.62 23.39
CA GLU A 72 9.74 0.54 24.82
C GLU A 72 10.82 1.56 25.23
N ASN A 73 11.47 2.21 24.26
CA ASN A 73 12.54 3.18 24.50
C ASN A 73 12.11 4.65 24.33
N TRP A 74 10.81 4.93 24.17
CA TRP A 74 10.21 6.26 24.15
C TRP A 74 9.25 6.48 25.32
#